data_AF-A0A7C3Z542-F1
#
_entry.id   AF-A0A7C3Z542-F1
#
_cell.length_a   1.000
_cell.length_b   1.000
_cell.length_c   1.000
_cell.angle_alpha   90.00
_cell.angle_beta   90.00
_cell.angle_gamma   90.00
#
_symmetry.space_group_name_H-M   'P 1'
#
loop_
_entity.id
_entity.type
_entity.pdbx_description
1 polymer ?
#
loop_
_entity_poly.entity_id
_entity_poly.type
_entity_poly.pdbx_seq_one_letter_code
_entity_poly.pdbx_strand_id
1 'polypeptide(L)'
;MAELPEVGVSRIIGLLEVVHDNNDKINVDDLAENLRLDIDDLLPVIKGGEMLGLLKVEKNTVTLTSEGLKFISMKIPDRKEEIRRIMLKLDFFKNFILELNTKKKLSKKDVVKLMKKELSLKEEEKFIKTMIEWGRYAELFNYTDDDGVFKISQE
;
A
#
# COMPACT_ATOMS: atom_id res chain seq x y z
N MET A 1 -12.64 -8.79 -1.51
CA MET A 1 -11.32 -8.16 -1.74
C MET A 1 -11.47 -6.67 -1.47
N ALA A 2 -10.75 -6.12 -0.49
CA ALA A 2 -10.73 -4.69 -0.26
C ALA A 2 -9.99 -3.98 -1.41
N GLU A 3 -10.52 -2.87 -1.89
CA GLU A 3 -9.84 -1.98 -2.83
C GLU A 3 -8.56 -1.42 -2.20
N LEU A 4 -7.51 -1.29 -3.01
CA LEU A 4 -6.29 -0.56 -2.60
C LEU A 4 -6.70 0.87 -2.22
N PRO A 5 -6.38 1.33 -1.00
CA PRO A 5 -6.67 2.70 -0.61
C PRO A 5 -5.82 3.67 -1.43
N GLU A 6 -6.37 4.81 -1.83
CA GLU A 6 -5.70 5.82 -2.65
C GLU A 6 -4.60 6.56 -1.85
N VAL A 7 -3.51 5.86 -1.58
CA VAL A 7 -2.38 6.34 -0.77
C VAL A 7 -1.09 5.62 -1.18
N GLY A 8 0.04 6.30 -1.15
CA GLY A 8 1.36 5.68 -1.35
C GLY A 8 1.94 5.10 -0.06
N VAL A 9 2.75 4.04 -0.17
CA VAL A 9 3.38 3.36 0.99
C VAL A 9 4.16 4.33 1.89
N SER A 10 4.88 5.30 1.32
CA SER A 10 5.64 6.28 2.09
C SER A 10 4.77 7.10 3.06
N ARG A 11 3.54 7.45 2.65
CA ARG A 11 2.60 8.18 3.52
C ARG A 11 2.09 7.29 4.66
N ILE A 12 1.92 5.99 4.40
CA ILE A 12 1.60 5.00 5.44
C ILE A 12 2.75 4.89 6.44
N ILE A 13 4.00 4.85 5.97
CA ILE A 13 5.17 4.79 6.86
C ILE A 13 5.25 6.02 7.74
N GLY A 14 5.06 7.22 7.17
CA GLY A 14 5.01 8.46 7.95
C GLY A 14 3.90 8.45 9.01
N LEU A 15 2.74 7.86 8.70
CA LEU A 15 1.68 7.65 9.69
C LEU A 15 2.15 6.73 10.84
N LEU A 16 2.80 5.61 10.52
CA LEU A 16 3.31 4.68 11.54
C LEU A 16 4.31 5.35 12.48
N GLU A 17 5.19 6.21 11.94
CA GLU A 17 6.16 7.00 12.71
C GLU A 17 5.46 7.96 13.68
N VAL A 18 4.43 8.67 13.21
CA VAL A 18 3.65 9.59 14.05
C VAL A 18 2.90 8.85 15.17
N VAL A 19 2.34 7.67 14.87
CA VAL A 19 1.68 6.83 15.89
C VAL A 19 2.71 6.33 16.91
N HIS A 20 3.90 5.92 16.46
CA HIS A 20 5.00 5.49 17.35
C HIS A 20 5.41 6.61 18.32
N ASP A 21 5.60 7.82 17.80
CA ASP A 21 5.97 9.01 18.59
C ASP A 21 4.91 9.38 19.65
N ASN A 22 3.68 8.89 19.50
CA ASN A 22 2.59 9.06 20.45
C ASN A 22 2.39 7.85 21.36
N ASN A 23 3.48 7.16 21.75
CA ASN A 23 3.45 5.94 22.57
C ASN A 23 2.66 4.80 21.90
N ASP A 24 2.92 4.60 20.61
CA ASP A 24 2.38 3.52 19.78
C ASP A 24 0.85 3.54 19.57
N LYS A 25 0.17 4.58 20.06
CA LYS A 25 -1.30 4.67 20.08
C LYS A 25 -1.80 6.11 20.10
N ILE A 26 -2.73 6.46 19.21
CA ILE A 26 -3.31 7.81 19.15
C ILE A 26 -4.77 7.77 18.64
N ASN A 27 -5.64 8.63 19.18
CA ASN A 27 -6.99 8.80 18.67
C ASN A 27 -6.94 9.39 17.24
N VAL A 28 -7.83 8.94 16.35
CA VAL A 28 -7.94 9.45 14.98
C VAL A 28 -8.12 10.97 14.93
N ASP A 29 -8.89 11.56 15.86
CA ASP A 29 -9.14 13.00 15.91
C ASP A 29 -7.84 13.77 16.22
N ASP A 30 -7.13 13.37 17.29
CA ASP A 30 -5.84 13.94 17.67
C ASP A 30 -4.78 13.78 16.57
N LEU A 31 -4.82 12.64 15.87
CA LEU A 31 -3.92 12.35 14.76
C LEU A 31 -4.19 13.25 13.55
N ALA A 32 -5.47 13.51 13.24
CA ALA A 32 -5.87 14.45 12.19
C ALA A 32 -5.40 15.87 12.52
N GLU A 33 -5.59 16.32 13.77
CA GLU A 33 -5.10 17.62 14.25
C GLU A 33 -3.56 17.74 14.15
N ASN A 34 -2.84 16.72 14.63
CA ASN A 34 -1.37 16.68 14.61
C ASN A 34 -0.81 16.77 13.18
N LEU A 35 -1.45 16.09 12.24
CA LEU A 35 -1.05 16.08 10.83
C LEU A 35 -1.60 17.26 10.03
N ARG A 36 -2.49 18.07 10.63
CA ARG A 36 -3.26 19.13 9.94
C ARG A 36 -3.95 18.60 8.68
N LEU A 37 -4.55 17.43 8.81
CA LEU A 37 -5.29 16.75 7.76
C LEU A 37 -6.76 16.69 8.14
N ASP A 38 -7.63 16.72 7.14
CA ASP A 38 -9.02 16.32 7.33
C ASP A 38 -9.08 14.80 7.59
N ILE A 39 -10.08 14.36 8.38
CA ILE A 39 -10.27 12.94 8.69
C ILE A 39 -10.41 12.13 7.40
N ASP A 40 -11.14 12.65 6.42
CA ASP A 40 -11.35 12.00 5.12
C ASP A 40 -10.03 11.74 4.37
N ASP A 41 -9.03 12.62 4.53
CA ASP A 41 -7.69 12.45 3.94
C ASP A 41 -6.80 11.47 4.72
N LEU A 42 -7.10 11.26 6.00
CA LEU A 42 -6.39 10.35 6.90
C LEU A 42 -6.91 8.91 6.78
N LEU A 43 -8.21 8.73 6.54
CA LEU A 43 -8.85 7.40 6.43
C LEU A 43 -8.17 6.47 5.40
N PRO A 44 -7.80 6.91 4.17
CA PRO A 44 -7.07 6.06 3.23
C PRO A 44 -5.70 5.61 3.76
N VAL A 45 -5.00 6.48 4.50
CA VAL A 45 -3.67 6.17 5.06
C VAL A 45 -3.77 5.12 6.15
N ILE A 46 -4.74 5.30 7.06
CA ILE A 46 -5.07 4.33 8.11
C ILE A 46 -5.43 2.98 7.49
N LYS A 47 -6.34 2.97 6.52
CA LYS A 47 -6.75 1.74 5.81
C LYS A 47 -5.56 1.05 5.13
N GLY A 48 -4.61 1.82 4.60
CA GLY A 48 -3.37 1.29 4.04
C GLY A 48 -2.51 0.59 5.09
N GLY A 49 -2.34 1.21 6.26
CA GLY A 49 -1.62 0.61 7.38
C GLY A 49 -2.29 -0.65 7.94
N GLU A 50 -3.62 -0.67 8.01
CA GLU A 50 -4.40 -1.86 8.38
C GLU A 50 -4.24 -2.98 7.33
N MET A 51 -4.28 -2.64 6.04
CA MET A 51 -4.13 -3.61 4.96
C MET A 51 -2.73 -4.24 4.93
N LEU A 52 -1.71 -3.49 5.35
CA LEU A 52 -0.35 -3.99 5.56
C LEU A 52 -0.18 -4.75 6.90
N GLY A 53 -1.17 -4.70 7.78
CA GLY A 53 -1.13 -5.32 9.11
C GLY A 53 -0.17 -4.64 10.09
N LEU A 54 0.26 -3.41 9.80
CA LEU A 54 1.24 -2.65 10.60
C LEU A 54 0.58 -1.80 11.69
N LEU A 55 -0.68 -1.45 11.51
CA LEU A 55 -1.52 -0.82 12.54
C LEU A 55 -2.90 -1.47 12.56
N LYS A 56 -3.70 -1.16 13.58
CA LYS A 56 -5.11 -1.51 13.68
C LYS A 56 -5.90 -0.34 14.24
N VAL A 57 -7.19 -0.27 13.91
CA VAL A 57 -8.11 0.70 14.52
C VAL A 57 -9.15 0.02 15.39
N GLU A 58 -9.25 0.46 16.65
CA GLU A 58 -10.27 0.01 17.59
C GLU A 58 -10.88 1.23 18.29
N LYS A 59 -12.21 1.38 18.22
CA LYS A 59 -12.95 2.46 18.90
C LYS A 59 -12.32 3.85 18.71
N ASN A 60 -12.11 4.25 17.45
CA ASN A 60 -11.48 5.53 17.06
C ASN A 60 -10.02 5.70 17.48
N THR A 61 -9.33 4.62 17.83
CA THR A 61 -7.93 4.68 18.21
C THR A 61 -7.08 3.85 17.26
N VAL A 62 -6.06 4.49 16.68
CA VAL A 62 -5.01 3.84 15.89
C VAL A 62 -3.95 3.32 16.84
N THR A 63 -3.58 2.05 16.72
CA THR A 63 -2.49 1.42 17.50
C THR A 63 -1.57 0.65 16.57
N LEU A 64 -0.25 0.74 16.76
CA LEU A 64 0.70 -0.12 16.05
C LEU A 64 0.51 -1.59 16.46
N THR A 65 0.62 -2.49 15.49
CA THR A 65 0.67 -3.92 15.78
C THR A 65 2.09 -4.31 16.22
N SER A 66 2.26 -5.54 16.73
CA SER A 66 3.61 -6.06 17.01
C SER A 66 4.49 -6.09 15.76
N GLU A 67 3.92 -6.31 14.57
CA GLU A 67 4.65 -6.25 13.31
C GLU A 67 4.95 -4.80 12.91
N GLY A 68 4.05 -3.85 13.17
CA GLY A 68 4.29 -2.41 13.00
C GLY A 68 5.46 -1.89 13.82
N LEU A 69 5.54 -2.28 15.09
CA LEU A 69 6.64 -1.90 15.98
C LEU A 69 7.98 -2.44 15.49
N LYS A 70 8.02 -3.72 15.09
CA LYS A 70 9.21 -4.32 14.48
C LYS A 70 9.60 -3.56 13.22
N PHE A 71 8.63 -3.29 12.34
CA PHE A 71 8.84 -2.57 11.09
C PHE A 71 9.44 -1.18 11.30
N ILE A 72 8.95 -0.41 12.28
CA ILE A 72 9.51 0.93 12.60
C ILE A 72 10.96 0.83 13.06
N SER A 73 11.35 -0.22 13.78
CA SER A 73 12.75 -0.42 14.20
C SER A 73 13.70 -0.87 13.08
N MET A 74 13.19 -1.24 11.90
CA MET A 74 14.00 -1.73 10.78
C MET A 74 14.74 -0.61 10.04
N LYS A 75 15.91 -0.93 9.48
CA LYS A 75 16.60 -0.06 8.53
C LYS A 75 15.85 -0.01 7.21
N ILE A 76 16.11 1.04 6.42
CA ILE A 76 15.38 1.29 5.16
C ILE A 76 15.39 0.07 4.19
N PRO A 77 16.51 -0.63 3.94
CA PRO A 77 16.49 -1.80 3.07
C PRO A 77 15.58 -2.91 3.59
N ASP A 78 15.63 -3.17 4.89
CA ASP A 78 14.82 -4.19 5.55
C ASP A 78 13.32 -3.83 5.51
N ARG A 79 12.98 -2.54 5.61
CA ARG A 79 11.60 -2.05 5.46
C ARG A 79 11.05 -2.35 4.05
N LYS A 80 11.84 -2.14 2.99
CA LYS A 80 11.41 -2.44 1.61
C LYS A 80 11.11 -3.92 1.43
N GLU A 81 12.02 -4.78 1.88
CA GLU A 81 11.86 -6.24 1.84
C GLU A 81 10.63 -6.69 2.64
N GLU A 82 10.40 -6.10 3.80
CA GLU A 82 9.24 -6.44 4.62
C GLU A 82 7.92 -6.01 3.96
N ILE A 83 7.83 -4.80 3.39
CA ILE A 83 6.66 -4.38 2.61
C ILE A 83 6.45 -5.30 1.41
N ARG A 84 7.52 -5.66 0.67
CA ARG A 84 7.44 -6.60 -0.45
C ARG A 84 6.85 -7.93 0.00
N ARG A 85 7.33 -8.49 1.11
CA ARG A 85 6.84 -9.74 1.70
C ARG A 85 5.36 -9.64 2.08
N ILE A 86 4.93 -8.55 2.71
CA ILE A 86 3.53 -8.31 3.08
C ILE A 86 2.65 -8.22 1.81
N MET A 87 3.07 -7.41 0.84
CA MET A 87 2.32 -7.22 -0.41
C MET A 87 2.12 -8.52 -1.18
N LEU A 88 3.14 -9.39 -1.25
CA LEU A 88 3.03 -10.69 -1.93
C LEU A 88 2.07 -11.68 -1.26
N LYS A 89 1.61 -11.40 -0.02
CA LYS A 89 0.54 -12.18 0.63
C LYS A 89 -0.85 -11.70 0.24
N LEU A 90 -0.98 -10.50 -0.34
CA LEU A 90 -2.26 -9.98 -0.80
C LEU A 90 -2.61 -10.66 -2.13
N ASP A 91 -3.80 -11.25 -2.21
CA ASP A 91 -4.25 -12.06 -3.36
C ASP A 91 -4.08 -11.35 -4.70
N PHE A 92 -4.39 -10.05 -4.75
CA PHE A 92 -4.22 -9.27 -5.97
C PHE A 92 -2.76 -9.24 -6.44
N PHE A 93 -1.83 -8.82 -5.58
CA PHE A 93 -0.41 -8.72 -5.95
C PHE A 93 0.21 -10.08 -6.25
N LYS A 94 -0.17 -11.12 -5.48
CA LYS A 94 0.23 -12.50 -5.76
C LYS A 94 -0.18 -12.94 -7.18
N ASN A 95 -1.45 -12.73 -7.53
CA ASN A 95 -1.97 -13.10 -8.86
C ASN A 95 -1.37 -12.24 -9.97
N PHE A 96 -1.20 -10.94 -9.73
CA PHE A 96 -0.55 -10.02 -10.66
C PHE A 96 0.89 -10.45 -10.98
N ILE A 97 1.69 -10.79 -9.97
CA ILE A 97 3.07 -11.24 -10.19
C ILE A 97 3.13 -12.60 -10.88
N LEU A 98 2.22 -13.52 -10.57
CA LEU A 98 2.11 -14.79 -11.30
C LEU A 98 1.81 -14.55 -12.79
N GLU A 99 0.82 -13.70 -13.08
CA GLU A 99 0.43 -13.37 -14.45
C GLU A 99 1.57 -12.66 -15.21
N LEU A 100 2.26 -11.73 -14.54
CA LEU A 100 3.40 -11.00 -15.11
C LEU A 100 4.57 -11.95 -15.40
N ASN A 101 4.82 -12.93 -14.53
CA ASN A 101 5.85 -13.95 -14.75
C ASN A 101 5.53 -14.86 -15.93
N THR A 102 4.25 -15.19 -16.15
CA THR A 102 3.79 -15.98 -17.30
C THR A 102 3.88 -15.18 -18.60
N LYS A 103 3.33 -13.96 -18.63
CA LYS A 103 3.23 -13.15 -19.86
C LYS A 103 4.45 -12.28 -20.17
N LYS A 104 5.36 -12.10 -19.21
CA LYS A 104 6.54 -11.21 -19.24
C LYS A 104 6.24 -9.71 -19.35
N LYS A 105 5.07 -9.34 -19.87
CA LYS A 105 4.55 -7.98 -19.96
C LYS A 105 3.05 -7.96 -19.70
N LEU A 106 2.56 -6.93 -19.00
CA LEU A 106 1.13 -6.68 -18.82
C LEU A 106 0.80 -5.23 -19.16
N SER A 107 -0.31 -4.98 -19.83
CA SER A 107 -0.86 -3.63 -19.99
C SER A 107 -1.71 -3.24 -18.79
N LYS A 108 -2.02 -1.94 -18.64
CA LYS A 108 -3.04 -1.45 -17.70
C LYS A 108 -4.37 -2.21 -17.80
N LYS A 109 -4.81 -2.52 -19.03
CA LYS A 109 -6.05 -3.28 -19.29
C LYS A 109 -5.96 -4.72 -18.77
N ASP A 110 -4.80 -5.35 -18.87
CA ASP A 110 -4.61 -6.70 -18.33
C ASP A 110 -4.69 -6.69 -16.80
N VAL A 111 -4.13 -5.67 -16.16
CA VAL A 111 -4.20 -5.48 -14.70
C VAL A 111 -5.66 -5.31 -14.23
N VAL A 112 -6.44 -4.47 -14.91
CA VAL A 112 -7.85 -4.27 -14.57
C VAL A 112 -8.64 -5.59 -14.68
N LYS A 113 -8.38 -6.40 -15.71
CA LYS A 113 -9.03 -7.71 -15.87
C LYS A 113 -8.74 -8.67 -14.69
N LEU A 114 -7.64 -8.49 -13.98
CA LEU A 114 -7.32 -9.30 -12.78
C LEU A 114 -8.19 -8.95 -11.57
N MET A 115 -8.83 -7.77 -11.55
CA MET A 115 -9.64 -7.33 -10.41
C MET A 115 -10.92 -8.15 -10.20
N LYS A 116 -11.30 -8.99 -11.18
CA LYS A 116 -12.49 -9.87 -11.15
C LYS A 116 -13.79 -9.15 -10.74
N LYS A 117 -13.85 -7.82 -10.94
CA LYS A 117 -14.99 -6.95 -10.70
C LYS A 117 -14.99 -5.82 -11.71
N GLU A 118 -16.16 -5.26 -11.98
CA GLU A 118 -16.29 -4.06 -12.80
C GLU A 118 -15.89 -2.83 -11.97
N LEU A 119 -15.10 -1.97 -12.58
CA LEU A 119 -14.69 -0.68 -12.06
C LEU A 119 -15.15 0.38 -13.05
N SER A 120 -15.57 1.54 -12.57
CA SER A 120 -15.68 2.72 -13.43
C SER A 120 -14.28 3.17 -13.87
N LEU A 121 -14.19 3.89 -14.98
CA LEU A 121 -12.91 4.41 -15.51
C LEU A 121 -12.11 5.18 -14.44
N LYS A 122 -12.79 5.98 -13.62
CA LYS A 122 -12.16 6.75 -12.54
C LYS A 122 -11.57 5.85 -11.46
N GLU A 123 -12.23 4.74 -11.14
CA GLU A 123 -11.73 3.77 -10.15
C GLU A 123 -10.56 2.96 -10.71
N GLU A 124 -10.60 2.60 -12.00
CA GLU A 124 -9.48 1.94 -12.69
C GLU A 124 -8.21 2.79 -12.65
N GLU A 125 -8.33 4.08 -12.99
CA GLU A 125 -7.21 5.02 -12.98
C GLU A 125 -6.58 5.15 -11.59
N LYS A 126 -7.42 5.34 -10.56
CA LYS A 126 -6.97 5.43 -9.17
C LYS A 126 -6.29 4.14 -8.72
N PHE A 127 -6.92 3.00 -8.99
CA PHE A 127 -6.38 1.69 -8.63
C PHE A 127 -5.01 1.45 -9.26
N ILE A 128 -4.87 1.69 -10.57
CA ILE A 128 -3.62 1.50 -11.30
C ILE A 128 -2.53 2.42 -10.73
N LYS A 129 -2.87 3.70 -10.48
CA LYS A 129 -1.93 4.66 -9.91
C LYS A 129 -1.40 4.16 -8.55
N THR A 130 -2.28 3.79 -7.64
CA THR A 130 -1.89 3.26 -6.33
C THR A 130 -1.08 1.97 -6.44
N MET A 131 -1.48 1.06 -7.33
CA MET A 131 -0.76 -0.20 -7.57
C MET A 131 0.68 0.07 -8.05
N ILE A 132 0.88 1.04 -8.96
CA ILE A 132 2.20 1.47 -9.42
C ILE A 132 3.02 2.04 -8.26
N GLU A 133 2.45 2.92 -7.44
CA GLU A 133 3.14 3.52 -6.30
C GLU A 133 3.62 2.48 -5.29
N TRP A 134 2.74 1.53 -4.93
CA TRP A 134 3.09 0.45 -4.00
C TRP A 134 4.12 -0.50 -4.60
N GLY A 135 3.92 -0.90 -5.87
CA GLY A 135 4.83 -1.81 -6.56
C GLY A 135 6.23 -1.23 -6.76
N ARG A 136 6.34 0.08 -6.99
CA ARG A 136 7.63 0.80 -7.05
C ARG A 136 8.33 0.81 -5.70
N TYR A 137 7.60 1.06 -4.61
CA TYR A 137 8.20 1.01 -3.26
C TYR A 137 8.76 -0.38 -2.93
N ALA A 138 8.00 -1.42 -3.25
CA ALA A 138 8.34 -2.82 -2.99
C ALA A 138 9.20 -3.49 -4.09
N GLU A 139 9.62 -2.72 -5.09
CA GLU A 139 10.44 -3.16 -6.23
C GLU A 139 9.89 -4.44 -6.93
N LEU A 140 8.56 -4.56 -6.96
CA LEU A 140 7.86 -5.77 -7.45
C LEU A 140 7.92 -5.93 -8.98
N PHE A 141 7.99 -4.81 -9.71
CA PHE A 141 8.02 -4.77 -11.16
C PHE A 141 8.62 -3.45 -11.66
N ASN A 142 8.98 -3.42 -12.93
CA ASN A 142 9.30 -2.21 -13.67
C ASN A 142 8.06 -1.70 -14.41
N TYR A 143 7.82 -0.38 -14.33
CA TYR A 143 6.76 0.29 -15.09
C TYR A 143 7.20 1.73 -15.43
N THR A 144 7.16 2.06 -16.72
CA THR A 144 7.38 3.42 -17.26
C THR A 144 6.09 3.91 -17.92
N ASP A 145 5.79 5.19 -17.78
CA ASP A 145 4.60 5.78 -18.39
C ASP A 145 4.70 5.81 -19.92
N ASP A 146 5.91 5.90 -20.46
CA ASP A 146 6.18 5.87 -21.90
C ASP A 146 5.80 4.52 -22.55
N ASP A 147 6.14 3.41 -21.89
CA ASP A 147 5.85 2.07 -22.42
C ASP A 147 4.41 1.63 -22.08
N GLY A 148 3.81 2.17 -21.01
CA GLY A 148 2.46 1.84 -20.55
C GLY A 148 2.28 0.37 -20.15
N VAL A 149 3.37 -0.36 -19.92
CA VAL A 149 3.37 -1.79 -19.58
C VAL A 149 4.21 -2.10 -18.35
N PHE A 150 3.74 -3.08 -17.58
CA PHE A 150 4.45 -3.69 -16.47
C PHE A 150 5.40 -4.77 -17.00
N LYS A 151 6.61 -4.84 -16.46
CA LYS A 151 7.65 -5.84 -16.78
C LYS A 151 8.24 -6.40 -15.48
N ILE A 152 8.75 -7.62 -15.52
CA ILE A 152 9.44 -8.22 -14.38
C ILE A 152 10.61 -7.32 -13.96
N SER A 153 10.76 -7.05 -12.67
CA SER A 153 11.99 -6.47 -12.12
C SER A 153 13.13 -7.45 -12.37
N GLN A 154 14.11 -7.09 -13.18
CA GLN A 154 15.33 -7.89 -13.25
C GLN A 154 16.08 -7.67 -11.93
N GLU A 155 16.39 -8.77 -11.23
CA GLU A 155 17.41 -8.77 -10.18
C GLU A 155 18.78 -8.46 -10.78
#